data_AF-A0A536CEH9-F1
#
_entry.id   AF-A0A536CEH9-F1
#
_cell.length_a   1.000
_cell.length_b   1.000
_cell.length_c   1.000
_cell.angle_alpha   90.00
_cell.angle_beta   90.00
_cell.angle_gamma   90.00
#
_symmetry.space_group_name_H-M   'P 1'
#
loop_
_entity.id
_entity.type
_entity.pdbx_description
1 polymer ?
#
loop_
_entity_poly.entity_id
_entity_poly.type
_entity_poly.pdbx_seq_one_letter_code
_entity_poly.pdbx_strand_id
1 'polypeptide(L)'
;MNAPQLDIEPLGVAKRDGDGWRTTWRVANAEPEAVRIVGAVAPHSQFRGEISVDRELRGKASTQVSLVVRIEGNAGGEIENAFVILLIEQGADRWRVLARLRVPLDQDARPRPRVEAITTQRVGFSGEL
;
A
#
# COMPACT_ATOMS: atom_id res chain seq x y z
N MET A 1 -7.51 16.96 14.64
CA MET A 1 -7.90 16.27 13.39
C MET A 1 -7.98 14.79 13.70
N ASN A 2 -9.02 14.11 13.21
CA ASN A 2 -9.10 12.66 13.35
C ASN A 2 -8.13 11.98 12.37
N ALA A 3 -7.67 10.79 12.69
CA ALA A 3 -6.86 10.00 11.78
C ALA A 3 -7.68 9.66 10.51
N PRO A 4 -7.07 9.69 9.31
CA PRO A 4 -7.78 9.28 8.10
C PRO A 4 -8.16 7.80 8.18
N GLN A 5 -9.42 7.49 7.88
CA GLN A 5 -9.92 6.13 7.79
C GLN A 5 -9.98 5.72 6.32
N LEU A 6 -8.97 4.96 5.89
CA LEU A 6 -8.86 4.46 4.53
C LEU A 6 -9.01 2.94 4.51
N ASP A 7 -9.81 2.46 3.57
CA ASP A 7 -9.82 1.05 3.19
C ASP A 7 -8.84 0.85 2.03
N ILE A 8 -8.08 -0.24 2.08
CA ILE A 8 -7.08 -0.60 1.09
C ILE A 8 -7.33 -2.04 0.70
N GLU A 9 -7.53 -2.29 -0.58
CA GLU A 9 -7.82 -3.61 -1.11
C GLU A 9 -6.99 -3.90 -2.36
N PRO A 10 -6.48 -5.13 -2.53
CA PRO A 10 -5.80 -5.52 -3.75
C PRO A 10 -6.81 -5.59 -4.91
N LEU A 11 -6.57 -4.82 -5.96
CA LEU A 11 -7.41 -4.80 -7.16
C LEU A 11 -6.85 -5.71 -8.26
N GLY A 12 -5.52 -5.82 -8.36
CA GLY A 12 -4.91 -6.65 -9.37
C GLY A 12 -3.40 -6.75 -9.27
N VAL A 13 -2.87 -7.78 -9.92
CA VAL A 13 -1.43 -8.03 -10.06
C VAL A 13 -1.13 -8.34 -11.51
N ALA A 14 -0.19 -7.61 -12.11
CA ALA A 14 0.26 -7.81 -13.47
C ALA A 14 1.78 -8.02 -13.51
N LYS A 15 2.23 -8.98 -14.32
CA LYS A 15 3.66 -9.15 -14.59
C LYS A 15 4.15 -7.94 -15.39
N ARG A 16 5.31 -7.40 -15.03
CA ARG A 16 5.95 -6.34 -15.82
C ARG A 16 6.95 -6.96 -16.79
N ASP A 17 7.25 -6.26 -17.88
CA ASP A 17 8.44 -6.55 -18.66
C ASP A 17 9.68 -6.18 -17.80
N GLY A 18 10.54 -7.17 -17.56
CA GLY A 18 11.68 -7.10 -16.65
C GLY A 18 11.37 -7.63 -15.24
N ASP A 19 12.03 -7.06 -14.22
CA ASP A 19 11.91 -7.52 -12.84
C ASP A 19 10.71 -6.90 -12.12
N GLY A 20 9.98 -7.77 -11.40
CA GLY A 20 8.94 -7.38 -10.45
C GLY A 20 7.50 -7.45 -10.99
N TRP A 21 6.58 -7.19 -10.08
CA TRP A 21 5.14 -7.28 -10.30
C TRP A 21 4.50 -5.93 -10.04
N ARG A 22 3.66 -5.47 -10.97
CA ARG A 22 2.79 -4.32 -10.71
C ARG A 22 1.63 -4.79 -9.84
N THR A 23 1.55 -4.28 -8.62
CA THR A 23 0.40 -4.45 -7.74
C THR A 23 -0.46 -3.19 -7.80
N THR A 24 -1.76 -3.35 -7.98
CA THR A 24 -2.74 -2.26 -8.01
C THR A 24 -3.69 -2.40 -6.85
N TRP A 25 -3.92 -1.30 -6.15
CA TRP A 25 -4.69 -1.23 -4.93
C TRP A 25 -5.82 -0.25 -5.10
N ARG A 26 -7.03 -0.65 -4.68
CA ARG A 26 -8.12 0.29 -4.45
C ARG A 26 -7.89 0.94 -3.09
N VAL A 27 -7.97 2.26 -3.05
CA VAL A 27 -7.92 3.05 -1.82
C VAL A 27 -9.23 3.82 -1.72
N ALA A 28 -10.02 3.54 -0.70
CA ALA A 28 -11.29 4.22 -0.45
C ALA A 28 -11.19 5.08 0.81
N ASN A 29 -11.72 6.29 0.74
CA ASN A 29 -11.80 7.19 1.89
C ASN A 29 -13.21 7.12 2.46
N ALA A 30 -13.33 6.53 3.64
CA ALA A 30 -14.60 6.40 4.34
C ALA A 30 -15.03 7.74 4.97
N GLU A 31 -14.12 8.69 5.16
CA GLU A 31 -14.39 9.98 5.78
C GLU A 31 -14.93 11.02 4.79
N PRO A 32 -15.62 12.07 5.25
CA PRO A 32 -16.04 13.18 4.41
C PRO A 32 -14.89 14.12 4.02
N GLU A 33 -13.82 14.20 4.79
CA GLU A 33 -12.66 15.05 4.51
C GLU A 33 -11.77 14.44 3.43
N ALA A 34 -11.30 15.27 2.49
CA ALA A 34 -10.33 14.85 1.50
C ALA A 34 -8.94 14.64 2.13
N VAL A 35 -8.17 13.74 1.52
CA VAL A 35 -6.76 13.50 1.86
C VAL A 35 -5.91 13.53 0.60
N ARG A 36 -4.60 13.73 0.75
CA ARG A 36 -3.64 13.64 -0.36
C ARG A 36 -2.74 12.43 -0.16
N ILE A 37 -2.73 11.51 -1.13
CA ILE A 37 -1.80 10.40 -1.18
C ILE A 37 -0.54 10.90 -1.85
N VAL A 38 0.59 10.89 -1.13
CA VAL A 38 1.88 11.41 -1.61
C VAL A 38 2.88 10.29 -1.97
N GLY A 39 2.58 9.06 -1.57
CA GLY A 39 3.43 7.92 -1.87
C GLY A 39 2.85 6.59 -1.39
N ALA A 40 3.45 5.51 -1.86
CA ALA A 40 3.23 4.18 -1.33
C ALA A 40 4.55 3.41 -1.25
N VAL A 41 4.73 2.67 -0.15
CA VAL A 41 5.96 1.89 0.12
C VAL A 41 5.59 0.48 0.54
N ALA A 42 6.29 -0.49 -0.01
CA ALA A 42 6.34 -1.88 0.42
C ALA A 42 7.78 -2.16 0.90
N PRO A 43 8.06 -2.19 2.22
CA PRO A 43 9.43 -2.21 2.73
C PRO A 43 9.98 -3.62 3.00
N HIS A 44 9.14 -4.66 2.89
CA HIS A 44 9.51 -6.03 3.25
C HIS A 44 10.62 -6.55 2.33
N SER A 45 11.61 -7.29 2.87
CA SER A 45 12.75 -7.80 2.09
C SER A 45 12.32 -8.58 0.85
N GLN A 46 11.31 -9.44 1.00
CA GLN A 46 10.78 -10.28 -0.07
C GLN A 46 9.60 -9.66 -0.85
N PHE A 47 9.11 -8.48 -0.44
CA PHE A 47 8.01 -7.77 -1.10
C PHE A 47 8.34 -6.27 -1.04
N ARG A 48 9.19 -5.83 -1.97
CA ARG A 48 9.86 -4.53 -1.89
C ARG A 48 9.53 -3.63 -3.08
N GLY A 49 9.10 -2.40 -2.82
CA GLY A 49 8.92 -1.40 -3.85
C GLY A 49 8.42 -0.08 -3.29
N GLU A 50 8.52 0.98 -4.07
CA GLU A 50 8.02 2.30 -3.69
C GLU A 50 7.59 3.09 -4.91
N ILE A 51 6.72 4.06 -4.68
CA ILE A 51 6.33 5.03 -5.69
C ILE A 51 5.97 6.36 -5.04
N SER A 52 6.44 7.46 -5.66
CA SER A 52 5.88 8.78 -5.42
C SER A 52 4.63 8.95 -6.26
N VAL A 53 3.54 9.37 -5.62
CA VAL A 53 2.29 9.73 -6.30
C VAL A 53 1.86 11.07 -5.76
N ASP A 54 1.14 11.85 -6.53
CA ASP A 54 0.54 13.07 -6.01
C ASP A 54 -0.93 13.09 -6.36
N ARG A 55 -1.77 12.64 -5.42
CA ARG A 55 -3.19 12.39 -5.70
C ARG A 55 -4.09 12.82 -4.56
N GLU A 56 -5.01 13.73 -4.87
CA GLU A 56 -6.16 13.99 -4.01
C GLU A 56 -7.14 12.82 -4.06
N LEU A 57 -7.56 12.36 -2.88
CA LEU A 57 -8.66 11.44 -2.67
C LEU A 57 -9.74 12.16 -1.88
N ARG A 58 -10.81 12.56 -2.58
CA ARG A 58 -11.99 13.18 -1.97
C ARG A 58 -12.63 12.28 -0.92
N GLY A 59 -13.32 12.88 0.02
CA GLY A 59 -14.13 12.14 0.97
C GLY A 59 -15.23 11.32 0.28
N LYS A 60 -15.57 10.17 0.87
CA LYS A 60 -16.55 9.21 0.34
C LYS A 60 -16.25 8.72 -1.09
N ALA A 61 -15.01 8.83 -1.54
CA ALA A 61 -14.58 8.42 -2.88
C ALA A 61 -13.54 7.29 -2.82
N SER A 62 -13.18 6.75 -3.98
CA SER A 62 -12.08 5.79 -4.10
C SER A 62 -11.17 6.12 -5.28
N THR A 63 -9.92 5.71 -5.19
CA THR A 63 -8.93 5.81 -6.27
C THR A 63 -8.11 4.53 -6.35
N GLN A 64 -7.22 4.46 -7.36
CA GLN A 64 -6.27 3.37 -7.52
C GLN A 64 -4.83 3.86 -7.36
N VAL A 65 -4.03 3.11 -6.62
CA VAL A 65 -2.58 3.32 -6.50
C VAL A 65 -1.90 2.04 -6.98
N SER A 66 -0.92 2.18 -7.88
CA SER A 66 -0.11 1.04 -8.31
C SER A 66 1.34 1.26 -7.93
N LEU A 67 1.99 0.21 -7.43
CA LEU A 67 3.44 0.17 -7.22
C LEU A 67 4.02 -1.13 -7.80
N VAL A 68 5.25 -1.03 -8.30
CA VAL A 68 6.01 -2.19 -8.75
C VAL A 68 6.78 -2.76 -7.56
N VAL A 69 6.60 -4.03 -7.28
CA VAL A 69 7.29 -4.73 -6.19
C VAL A 69 8.20 -5.82 -6.75
N ARG A 70 9.42 -5.88 -6.22
CA ARG A 70 10.29 -7.05 -6.36
C ARG A 70 9.85 -8.11 -5.38
N ILE A 71 9.89 -9.37 -5.83
CA ILE A 71 9.51 -10.54 -5.06
C ILE A 71 10.73 -11.45 -4.94
N GLU A 72 11.12 -11.77 -3.71
CA GLU A 72 12.21 -12.70 -3.38
C GLU A 72 11.68 -13.90 -2.56
N GLY A 73 10.55 -14.46 -2.99
CA GLY A 73 9.94 -15.64 -2.40
C GLY A 73 9.85 -16.79 -3.39
N ASN A 74 9.70 -18.01 -2.87
CA ASN A 74 9.61 -19.23 -3.67
C ASN A 74 8.20 -19.42 -4.22
N ALA A 75 8.09 -19.94 -5.44
CA ALA A 75 6.80 -20.37 -6.00
C ALA A 75 6.07 -21.35 -5.07
N GLY A 76 4.76 -21.17 -4.92
CA GLY A 76 3.94 -21.94 -3.96
C GLY A 76 4.15 -21.58 -2.49
N GLY A 77 5.08 -20.67 -2.16
CA GLY A 77 5.33 -20.19 -0.81
C GLY A 77 4.38 -19.07 -0.38
N GLU A 78 4.64 -18.53 0.82
CA GLU A 78 3.93 -17.37 1.35
C GLU A 78 4.92 -16.38 1.95
N ILE A 79 4.72 -15.10 1.67
CA ILE A 79 5.42 -14.00 2.35
C ILE A 79 4.48 -13.50 3.45
N GLU A 80 4.88 -13.71 4.70
CA GLU A 80 4.15 -13.26 5.87
C GLU A 80 4.61 -11.87 6.32
N ASN A 81 3.76 -11.16 7.07
CA ASN A 81 4.11 -9.87 7.70
C ASN A 81 4.61 -8.79 6.72
N ALA A 82 4.16 -8.84 5.46
CA ALA A 82 4.42 -7.81 4.48
C ALA A 82 3.49 -6.61 4.70
N PHE A 83 3.84 -5.47 4.13
CA PHE A 83 3.03 -4.26 4.22
C PHE A 83 2.96 -3.54 2.88
N VAL A 84 1.83 -2.87 2.64
CA VAL A 84 1.77 -1.67 1.80
C VAL A 84 1.42 -0.50 2.70
N ILE A 85 2.28 0.52 2.68
CA ILE A 85 2.16 1.72 3.50
C ILE A 85 1.84 2.88 2.57
N LEU A 86 0.66 3.50 2.74
CA LEU A 86 0.34 4.76 2.08
C LEU A 86 0.85 5.92 2.92
N LEU A 87 1.51 6.87 2.27
CA LEU A 87 1.92 8.14 2.85
C LEU A 87 0.84 9.18 2.53
N ILE A 88 0.25 9.75 3.57
CA ILE A 88 -0.93 10.62 3.47
C ILE A 88 -0.64 11.98 4.07
N GLU A 89 -1.06 13.05 3.40
CA GLU A 89 -1.15 14.40 3.94
C GLU A 89 -2.62 14.79 4.12
N GLN A 90 -2.95 15.35 5.29
CA GLN A 90 -4.26 15.88 5.62
C GLN A 90 -4.07 17.18 6.41
N GLY A 91 -4.34 18.32 5.77
CA GLY A 91 -3.99 19.62 6.34
C GLY A 91 -2.48 19.74 6.56
N ALA A 92 -2.08 20.08 7.80
CA ALA A 92 -0.67 20.14 8.20
C ALA A 92 -0.11 18.80 8.69
N ASP A 93 -0.96 17.76 8.79
CA ASP A 93 -0.60 16.48 9.37
C ASP A 93 -0.18 15.47 8.30
N ARG A 94 0.85 14.68 8.65
CA ARG A 94 1.31 13.54 7.88
C ARG A 94 0.94 12.25 8.58
N TRP A 95 0.54 11.26 7.80
CA TRP A 95 0.10 9.97 8.29
C TRP A 95 0.71 8.84 7.47
N ARG A 96 0.94 7.71 8.13
CA ARG A 96 1.23 6.41 7.53
C ARG A 96 -0.01 5.55 7.71
N VAL A 97 -0.56 5.04 6.62
CA VAL A 97 -1.65 4.04 6.65
C VAL A 97 -1.05 2.71 6.23
N LEU A 98 -0.90 1.79 7.18
CA LEU A 98 -0.23 0.52 7.02
C LEU A 98 -1.26 -0.58 6.80
N ALA A 99 -1.31 -1.13 5.59
CA ALA A 99 -2.03 -2.36 5.28
C ALA A 99 -1.09 -3.55 5.51
N ARG A 100 -1.35 -4.34 6.56
CA ARG A 100 -0.65 -5.60 6.83
C ARG A 100 -1.14 -6.67 5.86
N LEU A 101 -0.22 -7.42 5.29
CA LEU A 101 -0.48 -8.38 4.24
C LEU A 101 -0.02 -9.80 4.61
N ARG A 102 -0.79 -10.77 4.14
CA ARG A 102 -0.26 -12.06 3.68
C ARG A 102 -0.15 -12.06 2.17
N VAL A 103 0.96 -12.58 1.65
CA VAL A 103 1.19 -12.64 0.20
C VAL A 103 1.57 -14.06 -0.21
N PRO A 104 0.58 -14.95 -0.41
CA PRO A 104 0.79 -16.20 -1.12
C PRO A 104 1.40 -15.95 -2.50
N LEU A 105 2.34 -16.80 -2.88
CA LEU A 105 2.91 -16.87 -4.22
C LEU A 105 2.34 -18.09 -4.92
N ASP A 106 1.76 -17.92 -6.11
CA ASP A 106 1.33 -19.08 -6.89
C ASP A 106 2.52 -19.82 -7.52
N GLN A 107 2.23 -20.83 -8.34
CA GLN A 107 3.25 -21.68 -8.95
C GLN A 107 4.16 -20.92 -9.94
N ASP A 108 3.75 -19.73 -10.40
CA ASP A 108 4.55 -18.84 -11.25
C ASP A 108 5.28 -17.76 -10.44
N ALA A 109 5.33 -17.91 -9.11
CA ALA A 109 5.77 -16.90 -8.15
C ALA A 109 5.00 -15.56 -8.27
N ARG A 110 3.77 -15.58 -8.80
CA ARG A 110 2.93 -14.38 -8.85
C ARG A 110 2.35 -14.11 -7.46
N PRO A 111 2.50 -12.88 -6.93
CA PRO A 111 1.95 -12.53 -5.64
C PRO A 111 0.42 -12.43 -5.68
N ARG A 112 -0.22 -12.94 -4.63
CA ARG A 112 -1.67 -12.89 -4.38
C ARG A 112 -1.96 -12.19 -3.06
N PRO A 113 -1.62 -10.90 -2.91
CA PRO A 113 -1.70 -10.21 -1.64
C PRO A 113 -3.14 -10.20 -1.10
N ARG A 114 -3.25 -10.31 0.23
CA ARG A 114 -4.49 -10.17 0.99
C ARG A 114 -4.23 -9.25 2.17
N VAL A 115 -5.13 -8.28 2.37
CA VAL A 115 -5.05 -7.37 3.51
C VAL A 115 -5.65 -8.05 4.73
N GLU A 116 -4.88 -8.15 5.80
CA GLU A 116 -5.31 -8.73 7.08
C GLU A 116 -5.83 -7.66 8.05
N ALA A 117 -5.17 -6.50 8.06
CA ALA A 117 -5.48 -5.40 8.95
C ALA A 117 -4.96 -4.09 8.37
N ILE A 118 -5.61 -2.98 8.73
CA ILE A 118 -5.18 -1.63 8.40
C ILE A 118 -5.01 -0.84 9.69
N THR A 119 -3.88 -0.14 9.82
CA THR A 119 -3.62 0.75 10.95
C THR A 119 -3.17 2.11 10.45
N THR A 120 -3.61 3.18 11.11
CA THR A 120 -3.25 4.56 10.76
C THR A 120 -2.42 5.16 11.88
N GLN A 121 -1.27 5.72 11.53
CA GLN A 121 -0.31 6.31 12.47
C GLN A 121 0.06 7.72 12.03
N ARG A 122 0.02 8.68 12.95
CA ARG A 122 0.51 10.03 12.67
C ARG A 122 2.04 10.01 12.62
N VAL A 123 2.61 10.68 11.64
CA VAL A 123 4.06 10.91 11.58
C VAL A 123 4.41 11.96 12.63
N GLY A 124 5.13 11.54 13.68
CA GLY A 124 5.71 12.46 14.66
C GLY A 124 6.97 13.15 14.14
N PHE A 125 7.47 14.13 14.90
CA PHE A 125 8.65 14.93 14.55
C PHE A 125 9.98 14.15 14.40
N SER A 126 10.04 12.87 14.76
CA SER A 126 11.28 12.09 14.84
C SER A 126 11.28 10.77 14.05
N GLY A 127 10.38 10.59 13.08
CA GLY A 127 10.32 9.36 12.28
C GLY A 127 10.70 9.58 10.82
N GLU A 128 11.97 9.40 10.46
CA GLU A 128 12.37 9.16 9.06
C GLU A 128 11.91 7.75 8.62
N LEU A 129 11.91 7.52 7.30
CA LEU A 129 11.46 6.27 6.66
C LEU A 129 12.42 5.11 6.92
#